data_AF-A0A1I2FF24-F1
#
_entry.id   AF-A0A1I2FF24-F1
#
_cell.length_a   1.000
_cell.length_b   1.000
_cell.length_c   1.000
_cell.angle_alpha   90.00
_cell.angle_beta   90.00
_cell.angle_gamma   90.00
#
_symmetry.space_group_name_H-M   'P 1'
#
loop_
_entity.id
_entity.type
_entity.pdbx_description
1 polymer ?
#
loop_
_entity_poly.entity_id
_entity_poly.type
_entity_poly.pdbx_seq_one_letter_code
_entity_poly.pdbx_strand_id
1 'polypeptide(L)'
;MKVDLRIPLDFDLFDEGDDEDHIFIYDEYGDVKRDIKEAIYQKPFFSHLVVDERHYCYIWWNDTLGYWCGEVWGSDYIETYLCETLEELRVEIMQSVDAIANKR
;
A
#
# COMPACT_ATOMS: atom_id res chain seq x y z
N MET A 1 8.88 -8.97 -0.20
CA MET A 1 9.64 -9.43 1.01
C MET A 1 9.24 -8.63 2.24
N LYS A 2 9.16 -9.26 3.42
CA LYS A 2 8.87 -8.57 4.69
C LYS A 2 10.08 -7.82 5.22
N VAL A 3 9.88 -6.60 5.73
CA VAL A 3 10.93 -5.69 6.22
C VAL A 3 10.52 -4.95 7.49
N ASP A 4 11.52 -4.46 8.23
CA ASP A 4 11.32 -3.50 9.32
C ASP A 4 11.56 -2.09 8.77
N LEU A 5 10.50 -1.51 8.20
CA LEU A 5 10.49 -0.20 7.57
C LEU A 5 9.13 0.45 7.86
N ARG A 6 9.12 1.76 8.11
CA ARG A 6 7.89 2.53 8.24
C ARG A 6 7.77 3.56 7.13
N ILE A 7 6.53 3.92 6.77
CA ILE A 7 6.30 5.07 5.93
C ILE A 7 6.95 6.31 6.59
N PRO A 8 7.70 7.14 5.83
CA PRO A 8 8.29 8.35 6.38
C PRO A 8 7.24 9.35 6.87
N LEU A 9 7.58 10.11 7.93
CA LEU A 9 6.65 11.06 8.57
C LEU A 9 6.30 12.28 7.69
N ASP A 10 7.12 12.56 6.69
CA ASP A 10 6.97 13.66 5.74
C ASP A 10 6.20 13.26 4.47
N PHE A 11 5.68 12.03 4.40
CA PHE A 11 4.82 11.59 3.31
C PHE A 11 3.36 11.98 3.57
N ASP A 12 2.72 12.53 2.55
CA ASP A 12 1.31 12.94 2.59
C ASP A 12 0.43 11.94 1.84
N LEU A 13 -0.85 11.85 2.21
CA LEU A 13 -1.81 11.06 1.44
C LEU A 13 -2.04 11.76 0.09
N PHE A 14 -1.95 11.00 -1.00
CA PHE A 14 -2.36 11.49 -2.31
C PHE A 14 -3.89 11.61 -2.35
N ASP A 15 -4.37 12.85 -2.49
CA ASP A 15 -5.79 13.21 -2.49
C ASP A 15 -6.03 14.43 -3.38
N GLU A 16 -5.84 14.27 -4.70
CA GLU A 16 -6.06 15.33 -5.70
C GLU A 16 -7.37 15.14 -6.50
N GLY A 17 -8.21 14.19 -6.13
CA GLY A 17 -9.47 13.90 -6.82
C GLY A 17 -10.67 14.57 -6.17
N ASP A 18 -11.72 14.84 -6.95
CA ASP A 18 -13.02 15.27 -6.42
C ASP A 18 -13.82 14.10 -5.80
N ASP A 19 -13.31 12.86 -5.89
CA ASP A 19 -13.99 11.63 -5.45
C ASP A 19 -13.12 10.85 -4.46
N GLU A 20 -13.76 10.28 -3.44
CA GLU A 20 -13.08 9.55 -2.35
C GLU A 20 -12.26 8.35 -2.86
N ASP A 21 -12.54 7.86 -4.07
CA ASP A 21 -11.83 6.75 -4.70
C ASP A 21 -10.42 7.10 -5.21
N HIS A 22 -10.06 8.39 -5.29
CA HIS A 22 -8.73 8.82 -5.74
C HIS A 22 -7.61 8.54 -4.75
N ILE A 23 -7.94 8.14 -3.53
CA ILE A 23 -6.95 7.75 -2.52
C ILE A 23 -6.51 6.29 -2.66
N PHE A 24 -7.22 5.44 -3.43
CA PHE A 24 -6.94 4.01 -3.55
C PHE A 24 -6.15 3.66 -4.81
N ILE A 25 -5.04 2.93 -4.69
CA ILE A 25 -4.15 2.63 -5.82
C ILE A 25 -4.69 1.57 -6.78
N TYR A 26 -5.70 0.80 -6.36
CA TYR A 26 -6.38 -0.18 -7.21
C TYR A 26 -7.82 0.25 -7.48
N ASP A 27 -8.34 -0.10 -8.65
CA ASP A 27 -9.76 0.05 -8.96
C ASP A 27 -10.61 -1.12 -8.41
N GLU A 28 -11.92 -1.08 -8.68
CA GLU A 28 -12.88 -2.09 -8.25
C GLU A 28 -12.62 -3.49 -8.85
N TYR A 29 -11.87 -3.59 -9.95
CA TYR A 29 -11.48 -4.84 -10.60
C TYR A 29 -10.14 -5.37 -10.08
N GLY A 30 -9.43 -4.58 -9.27
CA GLY A 30 -8.13 -4.91 -8.71
C GLY A 30 -6.96 -4.57 -9.64
N ASP A 31 -7.19 -3.76 -10.68
CA ASP A 31 -6.15 -3.25 -11.57
C ASP A 31 -5.55 -1.95 -11.00
N VAL A 32 -4.26 -1.72 -11.26
CA VAL A 32 -3.55 -0.54 -10.77
C VAL A 32 -4.04 0.72 -11.49
N LYS A 33 -4.51 1.70 -10.70
CA LYS A 33 -4.83 3.05 -11.18
C LYS A 33 -3.55 3.80 -11.53
N ARG A 34 -3.32 3.97 -12.84
CA ARG A 34 -2.06 4.50 -13.39
C ARG A 34 -1.78 5.94 -12.98
N ASP A 35 -2.82 6.77 -12.95
CA ASP A 35 -2.77 8.16 -12.50
C ASP A 35 -2.24 8.26 -11.06
N ILE A 36 -2.77 7.43 -10.15
CA ILE A 36 -2.32 7.39 -8.74
C ILE A 36 -0.89 6.86 -8.65
N LYS A 37 -0.57 5.77 -9.36
CA LYS A 37 0.79 5.24 -9.41
C LYS A 37 1.80 6.32 -9.85
N GLU A 38 1.51 7.05 -10.92
CA GLU A 38 2.36 8.13 -11.44
C GLU A 38 2.41 9.36 -10.50
N ALA A 39 1.35 9.55 -9.70
CA ALA A 39 1.30 10.61 -8.69
C ALA A 39 2.12 10.30 -7.43
N ILE A 40 2.27 9.03 -7.04
CA ILE A 40 3.05 8.62 -5.86
C ILE A 40 4.49 8.18 -6.20
N TYR A 41 4.75 7.75 -7.43
CA TYR A 41 6.07 7.29 -7.85
C TYR A 41 7.10 8.43 -7.75
N GLN A 42 8.19 8.17 -7.01
CA GLN A 42 9.29 9.13 -6.76
C GLN A 42 8.87 10.47 -6.15
N LYS A 43 7.79 10.45 -5.37
CA LYS A 43 7.23 11.62 -4.70
C LYS A 43 6.91 11.26 -3.25
N PRO A 44 6.89 12.25 -2.33
CA PRO A 44 6.59 12.03 -0.91
C PRO A 44 5.09 11.84 -0.68
N PHE A 45 4.48 10.94 -1.43
CA PHE A 45 3.06 10.62 -1.34
C PHE A 45 2.83 9.14 -1.12
N PHE A 46 1.73 8.82 -0.45
CA PHE A 46 1.23 7.46 -0.34
C PHE A 46 -0.24 7.36 -0.77
N SER A 47 -0.68 6.14 -1.03
CA SER A 47 -2.05 5.79 -1.36
C SER A 47 -2.51 4.60 -0.51
N HIS A 48 -3.80 4.32 -0.51
CA HIS A 48 -4.40 3.22 0.23
C HIS A 48 -4.63 1.98 -0.63
N LEU A 49 -4.55 0.84 0.03
CA LEU A 49 -5.09 -0.44 -0.42
C LEU A 49 -5.98 -0.98 0.70
N VAL A 50 -7.25 -1.22 0.41
CA VAL A 50 -8.12 -2.00 1.30
C VAL A 50 -7.75 -3.47 1.13
N VAL A 51 -7.41 -4.14 2.22
CA VAL A 51 -7.05 -5.56 2.20
C VAL A 51 -8.29 -6.39 2.53
N ASP A 52 -8.95 -6.07 3.64
CA ASP A 52 -10.26 -6.63 4.03
C ASP A 52 -11.04 -5.62 4.90
N GLU A 53 -12.14 -6.06 5.53
CA GLU A 53 -12.98 -5.22 6.40
C GLU A 53 -12.28 -4.66 7.66
N ARG A 54 -11.12 -5.18 8.03
CA ARG A 54 -10.38 -4.85 9.26
C ARG A 54 -8.95 -4.42 9.02
N HIS A 55 -8.45 -4.58 7.81
CA HIS A 55 -7.07 -4.33 7.45
C HIS A 55 -6.96 -3.42 6.23
N TYR A 56 -6.07 -2.45 6.32
CA TYR A 56 -5.72 -1.54 5.24
C TYR A 56 -4.20 -1.46 5.12
N CYS A 57 -3.73 -0.95 3.98
CA CYS A 57 -2.32 -0.82 3.70
C CYS A 57 -2.00 0.57 3.13
N TYR A 58 -0.93 1.18 3.63
CA TYR A 58 -0.33 2.36 3.02
C TYR A 58 0.69 1.92 1.98
N ILE A 59 0.52 2.40 0.74
CA ILE A 59 1.36 2.07 -0.40
C ILE A 59 2.14 3.31 -0.80
N TRP A 60 3.47 3.21 -0.85
CA TRP A 60 4.34 4.31 -1.29
C TRP A 60 5.55 3.78 -2.05
N TRP A 61 6.19 4.65 -2.82
CA TRP A 61 7.48 4.36 -3.44
C TRP A 61 8.63 4.84 -2.56
N ASN A 62 9.60 3.98 -2.28
CA ASN A 62 10.80 4.34 -1.54
C ASN A 62 11.96 4.66 -2.49
N ASP A 63 12.29 5.93 -2.65
CA ASP A 63 13.34 6.41 -3.56
C ASP A 63 14.74 5.93 -3.19
N THR A 64 15.02 5.74 -1.91
CA THR A 64 16.34 5.33 -1.44
C THR A 64 16.61 3.88 -1.77
N LEU A 65 15.58 3.04 -1.62
CA LEU A 65 15.70 1.60 -1.86
C LEU A 65 15.38 1.23 -3.31
N GLY A 66 14.57 2.02 -4.00
CA GLY A 66 14.11 1.73 -5.37
C GLY A 66 13.03 0.64 -5.42
N TYR A 67 12.08 0.65 -4.48
CA TYR A 67 11.02 -0.35 -4.40
C TYR A 67 9.67 0.22 -3.96
N TRP A 68 8.60 -0.50 -4.29
CA TRP A 68 7.27 -0.29 -3.74
C TRP A 68 7.19 -0.86 -2.34
N CYS A 69 6.62 -0.08 -1.43
CA CYS A 69 6.45 -0.45 -0.03
C CYS A 69 4.96 -0.49 0.32
N GLY A 70 4.60 -1.44 1.19
CA GLY A 70 3.24 -1.61 1.70
C GLY A 70 3.26 -1.84 3.20
N GLU A 71 2.76 -0.88 3.97
CA GLU A 71 2.66 -0.93 5.44
C GLU A 71 1.24 -1.32 5.84
N VAL A 72 1.09 -2.52 6.38
CA VAL A 72 -0.19 -3.15 6.71
C VAL A 72 -0.58 -2.84 8.15
N TRP A 73 -1.85 -2.47 8.31
CA TRP A 73 -2.45 -2.07 9.57
C TRP A 73 -3.77 -2.81 9.81
N GLY A 74 -4.04 -3.10 11.08
CA GLY A 74 -5.37 -3.44 11.59
C GLY A 74 -5.78 -2.42 12.66
N SER A 75 -6.11 -2.90 13.86
CA SER A 75 -6.18 -2.03 15.06
C SER A 75 -4.82 -1.41 15.40
N ASP A 76 -3.75 -2.14 15.08
CA ASP A 76 -2.37 -1.78 15.33
C ASP A 76 -1.54 -2.12 14.08
N TYR A 77 -0.30 -1.63 14.05
CA TYR A 77 0.66 -2.02 13.02
C TYR A 77 0.89 -3.52 13.00
N ILE A 78 0.95 -4.09 11.80
CA ILE A 78 1.19 -5.51 11.61
C ILE A 78 2.60 -5.72 11.04
N GLU A 79 2.87 -5.17 9.86
CA GLU A 79 4.10 -5.44 9.11
C GLU A 79 4.24 -4.56 7.87
N THR A 80 5.45 -4.50 7.32
CA THR A 80 5.75 -3.82 6.07
C THR A 80 6.36 -4.79 5.05
N TYR A 81 5.95 -4.63 3.80
CA TYR A 81 6.48 -5.34 2.64
C TYR A 81 7.18 -4.41 1.67
N LEU A 82 8.16 -4.95 0.97
CA LEU A 82 8.90 -4.29 -0.10
C LEU A 82 9.00 -5.22 -1.32
N CYS A 83 8.61 -4.73 -2.51
CA CYS A 83 8.60 -5.47 -3.78
C CYS A 83 8.95 -4.55 -4.97
N GLU A 84 9.41 -5.14 -6.08
CA GLU A 84 9.77 -4.37 -7.30
C GLU A 84 8.54 -3.84 -8.03
N THR A 85 7.44 -4.57 -7.92
CA THR A 85 6.17 -4.25 -8.59
C THR A 85 5.02 -4.15 -7.58
N LEU A 86 3.98 -3.41 -7.96
CA LEU A 86 2.75 -3.29 -7.18
C LEU A 86 1.97 -4.61 -7.17
N GLU A 87 2.05 -5.37 -8.26
CA GLU A 87 1.41 -6.68 -8.39
C GLU A 87 1.99 -7.68 -7.40
N GLU A 88 3.32 -7.78 -7.30
CA GLU A 88 3.99 -8.60 -6.27
C GLU A 88 3.66 -8.13 -4.87
N LEU A 89 3.66 -6.81 -4.63
CA LEU A 89 3.34 -6.24 -3.34
C LEU A 89 1.93 -6.62 -2.88
N ARG A 90 0.94 -6.50 -3.77
CA ARG A 90 -0.45 -6.91 -3.48
C ARG A 90 -0.55 -8.38 -3.14
N VAL A 91 0.11 -9.25 -3.91
CA VAL A 91 0.08 -10.69 -3.66
C VAL A 91 0.64 -11.02 -2.28
N GLU A 92 1.78 -10.43 -1.91
CA GLU A 92 2.41 -10.66 -0.60
C GLU A 92 1.51 -10.18 0.56
N ILE A 93 0.92 -8.99 0.46
CA ILE A 93 0.03 -8.43 1.48
C ILE A 93 -1.21 -9.31 1.67
N MET A 94 -1.88 -9.67 0.58
CA MET A 94 -3.11 -10.46 0.61
C MET A 94 -2.86 -11.84 1.23
N GLN A 95 -1.79 -12.51 0.83
CA GLN A 95 -1.42 -13.82 1.39
C GLN A 95 -1.12 -13.76 2.88
N SER A 96 -0.50 -12.68 3.35
CA SER A 96 -0.19 -12.53 4.77
C SER A 96 -1.43 -12.26 5.62
N VAL A 97 -2.31 -11.36 5.17
CA VAL A 97 -3.55 -11.07 5.89
C VAL A 97 -4.45 -12.29 5.95
N ASP A 98 -4.56 -13.07 4.88
CA ASP A 98 -5.26 -14.36 4.89
C ASP A 98 -4.67 -15.33 5.94
N ALA A 99 -3.35 -15.38 6.05
CA ALA A 99 -2.67 -16.22 7.04
C ALA A 99 -2.88 -15.74 8.48
N ILE A 100 -3.12 -14.44 8.70
CA ILE A 100 -3.46 -13.85 10.00
C ILE A 100 -4.92 -14.14 10.35
N ALA A 101 -5.83 -13.98 9.39
CA ALA A 101 -7.26 -14.24 9.58
C ALA A 101 -7.53 -15.70 9.95
N ASN A 102 -6.85 -16.66 9.29
CA ASN A 102 -7.01 -18.09 9.53
C ASN A 102 -6.37 -18.61 10.84
N LYS A 103 -5.64 -17.78 11.58
CA LYS A 103 -5.03 -18.13 12.88
C LYS A 103 -5.88 -17.70 14.07
N ARG A 104 -6.99 -16.98 13.85
CA ARG A 104 -7.93 -16.51 14.88
C ARG A 104 -9.13 -17.45 14.96
#